data_AF-A0A662AL05-F1
#
_entry.id   AF-A0A662AL05-F1
#
_cell.length_a   1.000
_cell.length_b   1.000
_cell.length_c   1.000
_cell.angle_alpha   90.00
_cell.angle_beta   90.00
_cell.angle_gamma   90.00
#
_symmetry.space_group_name_H-M   'P 1'
#
loop_
_entity.id
_entity.type
_entity.pdbx_description
1 polymer ?
#
loop_
_entity_poly.entity_id
_entity_poly.type
_entity_poly.pdbx_seq_one_letter_code
_entity_poly.pdbx_strand_id
1 'polypeptide(L)'
;MIFTLKRNIMKLIRIAAPLLTIVMLALLTSTRFMGDPESQEKKYHYYEDPIVCSGCHWDKFAKWSGSQHSKGFTGDFFQAQFYEVLLPSRSLDEKLANANEDCIGCHSPSAFLSGDMIPRRTLEPDNHWSPNPEARARAERGIFCDFCHTLDHFVNDPPFNHDYISHATADVDSKRGDLEDPWSPHHETIESDVFVSTDICATCHNEQNPYGV
;
A
#
# COMPACT_ATOMS: atom_id res chain seq x y z
N MET A 1 -54.89 -39.11 -23.97
CA MET A 1 -53.98 -38.93 -22.81
C MET A 1 -52.55 -38.56 -23.22
N ILE A 2 -51.98 -39.16 -24.28
CA ILE A 2 -50.60 -38.91 -24.76
C ILE A 2 -50.38 -37.49 -25.35
N PHE A 3 -51.36 -36.95 -26.09
CA PHE A 3 -51.25 -35.61 -26.71
C PHE A 3 -51.23 -34.47 -25.69
N THR A 4 -51.99 -34.59 -24.60
CA THR A 4 -52.04 -33.60 -23.52
C THR A 4 -50.72 -33.55 -22.73
N LEU A 5 -50.08 -34.71 -22.54
CA LEU A 5 -48.78 -34.81 -21.87
C LEU A 5 -47.66 -34.14 -22.70
N LYS A 6 -47.58 -34.39 -24.01
CA LYS A 6 -46.62 -33.72 -24.91
C LYS A 6 -46.79 -32.20 -24.92
N ARG A 7 -48.03 -31.71 -24.91
CA ARG A 7 -48.33 -30.27 -24.90
C ARG A 7 -47.89 -29.59 -23.61
N ASN A 8 -48.04 -30.27 -22.46
CA ASN A 8 -47.60 -29.74 -21.17
C ASN A 8 -46.08 -29.76 -21.04
N ILE A 9 -45.40 -30.80 -21.54
CA ILE A 9 -43.93 -30.87 -21.59
C ILE A 9 -43.35 -29.75 -22.47
N MET A 10 -43.93 -29.51 -23.65
CA MET A 10 -43.49 -28.40 -24.53
C MET A 10 -43.73 -27.02 -23.90
N LYS A 11 -44.79 -26.83 -23.10
CA LYS A 11 -45.02 -25.59 -22.36
C LYS A 11 -44.00 -25.38 -21.24
N LEU A 12 -43.67 -26.45 -20.49
CA LEU A 12 -42.64 -26.43 -19.46
C LEU A 12 -41.26 -26.10 -20.05
N ILE A 13 -40.88 -26.70 -21.17
CA ILE A 13 -39.60 -26.41 -21.85
C ILE A 13 -39.57 -24.95 -22.35
N ARG A 14 -40.68 -24.42 -22.89
CA ARG A 14 -40.77 -23.03 -23.35
C ARG A 14 -40.65 -21.99 -22.24
N ILE A 15 -40.96 -22.35 -20.99
CA ILE A 15 -40.85 -21.46 -19.82
C ILE A 15 -39.49 -21.68 -19.12
N ALA A 16 -39.05 -22.92 -18.99
CA ALA A 16 -37.79 -23.25 -18.30
C ALA A 16 -36.55 -22.85 -19.11
N ALA A 17 -36.58 -22.97 -20.44
CA ALA A 17 -35.46 -22.60 -21.29
C ALA A 17 -35.06 -21.11 -21.14
N PRO A 18 -35.96 -20.11 -21.32
CA PRO A 18 -35.57 -18.71 -21.15
C PRO A 18 -35.19 -18.36 -19.71
N LEU A 19 -35.80 -19.00 -18.71
CA LEU A 19 -35.44 -18.79 -17.30
C LEU A 19 -34.01 -19.26 -17.01
N LEU A 20 -33.62 -20.42 -17.55
CA LEU A 20 -32.27 -20.97 -17.42
C LEU A 20 -31.25 -20.09 -18.14
N THR A 21 -31.60 -19.53 -19.31
CA THR A 21 -30.74 -18.60 -20.04
C THR A 21 -30.53 -17.30 -19.27
N ILE A 22 -31.58 -16.76 -18.63
CA ILE A 22 -31.48 -15.54 -17.80
C ILE A 22 -30.60 -15.79 -16.56
N VAL A 23 -30.76 -16.93 -15.89
CA VAL A 23 -29.92 -17.30 -14.73
C VAL A 23 -28.46 -17.48 -15.13
N MET A 24 -28.18 -18.16 -16.24
CA MET A 24 -26.82 -18.27 -16.79
C MET A 24 -26.22 -16.90 -17.15
N LEU A 25 -27.00 -16.00 -17.73
CA LEU A 25 -26.54 -14.66 -18.10
C LEU A 25 -26.30 -13.78 -16.86
N ALA A 26 -27.11 -13.94 -15.81
CA ALA A 26 -26.90 -13.29 -14.51
C ALA A 26 -25.62 -13.82 -13.82
N LEU A 27 -25.38 -15.14 -13.87
CA LEU A 27 -24.15 -15.75 -13.33
C LEU A 27 -22.88 -15.28 -14.07
N LEU A 28 -22.94 -15.17 -15.40
CA LEU A 28 -21.83 -14.69 -16.24
C LEU A 28 -21.55 -13.18 -16.07
N THR A 29 -22.55 -12.40 -15.67
CA THR A 29 -22.37 -10.96 -15.39
C THR A 29 -21.89 -10.72 -13.97
N SER A 30 -22.31 -11.52 -12.98
CA SER A 30 -21.80 -11.42 -11.61
C SER A 30 -20.30 -11.71 -11.50
N THR A 31 -19.73 -12.60 -12.33
CA THR A 31 -18.29 -12.85 -12.34
C THR A 31 -17.45 -11.70 -12.89
N ARG A 32 -18.06 -10.72 -13.58
CA ARG A 32 -17.37 -9.54 -14.11
C ARG A 32 -17.45 -8.30 -13.21
N PHE A 33 -18.24 -8.34 -12.14
CA PHE A 33 -18.35 -7.25 -11.17
C PHE A 33 -17.42 -7.40 -9.96
N MET A 34 -16.68 -8.50 -9.88
CA MET A 34 -15.47 -8.54 -9.06
C MET A 34 -14.36 -7.89 -9.89
N GLY A 35 -14.21 -6.57 -9.76
CA GLY A 35 -13.10 -5.85 -10.39
C GLY A 35 -11.77 -6.48 -9.97
N ASP A 36 -10.82 -6.53 -10.90
CA ASP A 36 -9.46 -6.95 -10.57
C ASP A 36 -8.94 -6.09 -9.40
N PRO A 37 -8.24 -6.68 -8.41
CA PRO A 37 -7.67 -5.91 -7.32
C PRO A 37 -6.81 -4.78 -7.90
N GLU A 38 -7.00 -3.56 -7.40
CA GLU A 38 -6.21 -2.41 -7.83
C GLU A 38 -4.72 -2.71 -7.59
N SER A 39 -3.89 -2.48 -8.61
CA SER A 39 -2.45 -2.67 -8.49
C SER A 39 -1.88 -1.81 -7.37
N GLN A 40 -1.13 -2.44 -6.47
CA GLN A 40 -0.36 -1.76 -5.43
C GLN A 40 0.99 -1.24 -5.93
N GLU A 41 1.29 -1.34 -7.22
CA GLU A 41 2.45 -0.67 -7.80
C GLU A 41 2.20 0.85 -7.87
N LYS A 42 2.78 1.60 -6.94
CA LYS A 42 2.66 3.06 -6.83
C LYS A 42 3.99 3.72 -7.14
N LYS A 43 4.07 4.51 -8.22
CA LYS A 43 5.31 5.15 -8.65
C LYS A 43 5.74 6.23 -7.66
N TYR A 44 7.04 6.48 -7.54
CA TYR A 44 7.58 7.52 -6.65
C TYR A 44 6.96 8.91 -6.83
N HIS A 45 6.56 9.26 -8.06
CA HIS A 45 5.98 10.55 -8.40
C HIS A 45 4.48 10.64 -8.09
N TYR A 46 3.84 9.56 -7.63
CA TYR A 46 2.49 9.58 -7.10
C TYR A 46 2.44 10.19 -5.70
N TYR A 47 3.58 10.20 -5.01
CA TYR A 47 3.71 10.82 -3.71
C TYR A 47 4.31 12.22 -3.81
N GLU A 48 3.63 13.17 -3.19
CA GLU A 48 4.16 14.50 -2.92
C GLU A 48 5.36 14.42 -1.97
N ASP A 49 6.31 15.33 -2.16
CA ASP A 49 7.46 15.39 -1.29
C ASP A 49 7.11 15.88 0.12
N PRO A 50 7.78 15.39 1.17
CA PRO A 50 7.53 15.83 2.55
C PRO A 50 7.61 17.36 2.74
N ILE A 51 8.44 18.04 1.95
CA ILE A 51 8.60 19.50 2.00
C ILE A 51 7.35 20.25 1.50
N VAL A 52 6.53 19.65 0.64
CA VAL A 52 5.26 20.25 0.20
C VAL A 52 4.34 20.41 1.40
N CYS A 53 4.28 19.38 2.26
CA CYS A 53 3.46 19.37 3.47
C CYS A 53 3.90 20.44 4.48
N SER A 54 5.18 20.84 4.50
CA SER A 54 5.68 21.83 5.46
C SER A 54 5.12 23.23 5.23
N GLY A 55 4.56 23.52 4.06
CA GLY A 55 3.94 24.81 3.74
C GLY A 55 2.73 25.14 4.62
N CYS A 56 1.95 24.13 4.99
CA CYS A 56 0.76 24.28 5.86
C CYS A 56 0.85 23.51 7.18
N HIS A 57 1.66 22.45 7.26
CA HIS A 57 1.79 21.57 8.42
C HIS A 57 3.18 21.61 9.05
N TRP A 58 3.72 22.81 9.24
CA TRP A 58 5.08 23.01 9.76
C TRP A 58 5.38 22.22 11.04
N ASP A 59 4.51 22.27 12.05
CA ASP A 59 4.76 21.59 13.32
C ASP A 59 4.81 20.06 13.17
N LYS A 60 4.00 19.49 12.27
CA LYS A 60 4.02 18.06 11.98
C LYS A 60 5.29 17.70 11.20
N PHE A 61 5.66 18.51 10.23
CA PHE A 61 6.90 18.35 9.47
C PHE A 61 8.13 18.41 10.37
N ALA A 62 8.22 19.39 11.27
CA ALA A 62 9.35 19.54 12.19
C ALA A 62 9.50 18.36 13.17
N LYS A 63 8.37 17.77 13.61
CA LYS A 63 8.38 16.54 14.42
C LYS A 63 8.81 15.34 13.59
N TRP A 64 8.28 15.21 12.38
CA TRP A 64 8.62 14.12 11.46
C TRP A 64 10.11 14.17 11.11
N SER A 65 10.66 15.32 10.72
CA SER A 65 12.05 15.44 10.26
C SER A 65 13.10 15.09 11.31
N GLY A 66 12.75 15.23 12.60
CA GLY A 66 13.58 14.79 13.73
C GLY A 66 13.38 13.33 14.15
N SER A 67 12.40 12.63 13.60
CA SER A 67 12.00 11.28 14.02
C SER A 67 12.80 10.17 13.32
N GLN A 68 12.64 8.94 13.79
CA GLN A 68 13.16 7.76 13.08
C GLN A 68 12.35 7.43 11.83
N HIS A 69 11.09 7.87 11.72
CA HIS A 69 10.29 7.67 10.51
C HIS A 69 10.87 8.39 9.30
N SER A 70 11.30 9.65 9.48
CA SER A 70 11.98 10.40 8.41
C SER A 70 13.35 9.84 8.04
N LYS A 71 13.92 9.01 8.93
CA LYS A 71 15.23 8.38 8.77
C LYS A 71 15.12 6.87 8.52
N GLY A 72 13.92 6.36 8.24
CA GLY A 72 13.68 4.92 8.14
C GLY A 72 14.68 4.24 7.21
N PHE A 73 14.89 4.82 6.03
CA PHE A 73 15.90 4.36 5.09
C PHE A 73 17.31 4.87 5.40
N THR A 74 17.48 6.13 5.81
CA THR A 74 18.80 6.76 5.89
C THR A 74 19.57 6.47 7.17
N GLY A 75 18.95 5.87 8.18
CA GLY A 75 19.57 5.55 9.47
C GLY A 75 20.86 4.75 9.29
N ASP A 76 21.93 5.15 9.97
CA ASP A 76 23.27 4.56 9.84
C ASP A 76 23.28 3.04 10.07
N PHE A 77 22.59 2.58 11.11
CA PHE A 77 22.43 1.18 11.48
C PHE A 77 21.65 0.41 10.41
N PHE A 78 20.54 0.96 9.92
CA PHE A 78 19.77 0.34 8.85
C PHE A 78 20.61 0.21 7.58
N GLN A 79 21.34 1.26 7.20
CA GLN A 79 22.21 1.24 6.02
C GLN A 79 23.30 0.16 6.15
N ALA A 80 23.94 0.03 7.32
CA ALA A 80 24.90 -1.04 7.55
C ALA A 80 24.24 -2.43 7.48
N GLN A 81 23.15 -2.64 8.20
CA GLN A 81 22.45 -3.93 8.24
C GLN A 81 21.95 -4.35 6.86
N PHE A 82 21.30 -3.44 6.12
CA PHE A 82 20.72 -3.74 4.81
C PHE A 82 21.80 -4.12 3.81
N TYR A 83 22.81 -3.27 3.60
CA TYR A 83 23.78 -3.48 2.52
C TYR A 83 24.92 -4.44 2.87
N GLU A 84 25.34 -4.51 4.14
CA GLU A 84 26.54 -5.28 4.54
C GLU A 84 26.21 -6.63 5.16
N VAL A 85 24.98 -6.80 5.68
CA VAL A 85 24.56 -8.05 6.33
C VAL A 85 23.47 -8.73 5.52
N LEU A 86 22.36 -8.04 5.27
CA LEU A 86 21.17 -8.65 4.67
C LEU A 86 21.40 -9.02 3.20
N LEU A 87 21.81 -8.07 2.36
CA LEU A 87 22.01 -8.34 0.93
C LEU A 87 23.02 -9.49 0.68
N PRO A 88 24.18 -9.56 1.37
CA PRO A 88 25.07 -10.71 1.26
C PRO A 88 24.49 -12.03 1.79
N SER A 89 23.55 -11.98 2.74
CA SER A 89 22.95 -13.16 3.36
C SER A 89 21.85 -13.83 2.52
N ARG A 90 21.36 -13.17 1.46
CA ARG A 90 20.25 -13.66 0.61
C ARG A 90 20.53 -15.01 -0.07
N SER A 91 21.79 -15.39 -0.22
CA SER A 91 22.20 -16.67 -0.82
C SER A 91 22.42 -17.79 0.20
N LEU A 92 22.29 -17.50 1.51
CA LEU A 92 22.53 -18.47 2.57
C LEU A 92 21.35 -19.42 2.79
N ASP A 93 20.13 -18.98 2.49
CA ASP A 93 18.89 -19.75 2.58
C ASP A 93 17.88 -19.22 1.56
N GLU A 94 17.12 -20.10 0.91
CA GLU A 94 16.05 -19.73 -0.04
C GLU A 94 14.99 -18.83 0.61
N LYS A 95 14.74 -18.99 1.91
CA LYS A 95 13.83 -18.13 2.68
C LYS A 95 14.30 -16.69 2.81
N LEU A 96 15.60 -16.44 2.61
CA LEU A 96 16.19 -15.10 2.66
C LEU A 96 16.30 -14.45 1.27
N ALA A 97 15.94 -15.16 0.19
CA ALA A 97 16.16 -14.71 -1.18
C ALA A 97 15.57 -13.32 -1.46
N ASN A 98 14.46 -12.98 -0.81
CA ASN A 98 13.75 -11.70 -0.97
C ASN A 98 13.68 -10.86 0.30
N ALA A 99 14.48 -11.16 1.34
CA ALA A 99 14.38 -10.48 2.63
C ALA A 99 14.66 -8.95 2.57
N ASN A 100 15.28 -8.47 1.48
CA ASN A 100 15.40 -7.03 1.21
C ASN A 100 14.03 -6.35 0.98
N GLU A 101 13.05 -7.06 0.43
CA GLU A 101 11.69 -6.55 0.22
C GLU A 101 11.03 -6.24 1.56
N ASP A 102 11.16 -7.13 2.55
CA ASP A 102 10.60 -6.92 3.90
C ASP A 102 11.19 -5.70 4.60
N CYS A 103 12.51 -5.50 4.45
CA CYS A 103 13.18 -4.32 4.99
C CYS A 103 12.70 -3.03 4.32
N ILE A 104 12.63 -3.00 2.99
CA ILE A 104 12.24 -1.80 2.24
C ILE A 104 10.75 -1.50 2.39
N GLY A 105 9.89 -2.51 2.54
CA GLY A 105 8.48 -2.33 2.84
C GLY A 105 8.26 -1.44 4.06
N CYS A 106 9.00 -1.68 5.15
CA CYS A 106 8.85 -0.86 6.35
C CYS A 106 9.72 0.41 6.33
N HIS A 107 10.93 0.36 5.79
CA HIS A 107 11.91 1.46 5.92
C HIS A 107 11.89 2.47 4.77
N SER A 108 11.32 2.11 3.62
CA SER A 108 11.08 3.02 2.49
C SER A 108 9.84 2.56 1.69
N PRO A 109 8.64 2.65 2.27
CA PRO A 109 7.44 2.08 1.67
C PRO A 109 7.11 2.63 0.27
N SER A 110 7.43 3.89 -0.02
CA SER A 110 7.27 4.43 -1.38
C SER A 110 8.26 3.81 -2.39
N ALA A 111 9.45 3.39 -1.95
CA ALA A 111 10.38 2.62 -2.77
C ALA A 111 9.85 1.22 -3.04
N PHE A 112 9.37 0.54 -1.99
CA PHE A 112 8.74 -0.77 -2.08
C PHE A 112 7.60 -0.77 -3.11
N LEU A 113 6.62 0.14 -2.95
CA LEU A 113 5.48 0.25 -3.85
C LEU A 113 5.89 0.68 -5.27
N SER A 114 7.04 1.36 -5.43
CA SER A 114 7.59 1.73 -6.75
C SER A 114 8.36 0.59 -7.44
N GLY A 115 8.58 -0.54 -6.75
CA GLY A 115 9.43 -1.64 -7.22
C GLY A 115 10.93 -1.43 -7.02
N ASP A 116 11.34 -0.42 -6.26
CA ASP A 116 12.74 -0.13 -5.93
C ASP A 116 13.15 -0.88 -4.65
N MET A 117 13.40 -2.19 -4.80
CA MET A 117 13.65 -3.10 -3.67
C MET A 117 15.10 -3.10 -3.17
N ILE A 118 16.01 -2.44 -3.89
CA ILE A 118 17.40 -2.22 -3.48
C ILE A 118 17.77 -0.79 -3.91
N PRO A 119 17.24 0.24 -3.23
CA PRO A 119 17.60 1.60 -3.55
C PRO A 119 19.12 1.81 -3.41
N ARG A 120 19.64 2.89 -3.99
CA ARG A 120 21.03 3.29 -3.77
C ARG A 120 21.24 3.68 -2.30
N ARG A 121 22.41 3.31 -1.73
CA ARG A 121 22.86 3.73 -0.40
C ARG A 121 22.80 5.25 -0.26
N THR A 122 22.30 5.75 0.89
CA THR A 122 22.31 7.19 1.16
C THR A 122 23.73 7.74 1.16
N LEU A 123 23.89 8.97 0.68
CA LEU A 123 25.15 9.70 0.78
C LEU A 123 25.37 10.37 2.14
N GLU A 124 24.29 10.57 2.88
CA GLU A 124 24.27 11.35 4.11
C GLU A 124 23.38 10.64 5.13
N PRO A 125 23.95 9.66 5.88
CA PRO A 125 23.23 8.89 6.88
C PRO A 125 22.61 9.75 7.99
N ASP A 126 21.61 9.20 8.66
CA ASP A 126 20.88 9.81 9.79
C ASP A 126 20.20 11.16 9.50
N ASN A 127 19.93 11.45 8.22
CA ASN A 127 19.22 12.66 7.83
C ASN A 127 17.86 12.37 7.20
N HIS A 128 16.94 13.34 7.27
CA HIS A 128 15.68 13.27 6.54
C HIS A 128 15.87 13.69 5.07
N TRP A 129 14.90 13.33 4.23
CA TRP A 129 14.89 13.74 2.83
C TRP A 129 14.91 15.26 2.66
N SER A 130 15.68 15.72 1.67
CA SER A 130 15.81 17.13 1.28
C SER A 130 15.51 17.27 -0.23
N PRO A 131 14.86 18.37 -0.67
CA PRO A 131 14.58 18.61 -2.08
C PRO A 131 15.80 18.94 -2.94
N ASN A 132 17.02 18.93 -2.38
CA ASN A 132 18.24 19.21 -3.14
C ASN A 132 18.49 18.12 -4.22
N PRO A 133 18.44 18.45 -5.52
CA PRO A 133 18.58 17.49 -6.61
C PRO A 133 19.92 16.76 -6.66
N GLU A 134 20.98 17.37 -6.12
CA GLU A 134 22.33 16.79 -6.18
C GLU A 134 22.55 15.70 -5.12
N ALA A 135 21.64 15.58 -4.14
CA ALA A 135 21.99 14.92 -2.87
C ALA A 135 21.22 13.64 -2.53
N ARG A 136 19.97 13.41 -2.96
CA ARG A 136 19.16 12.34 -2.32
C ARG A 136 18.20 11.56 -3.23
N ALA A 137 18.20 10.24 -3.05
CA ALA A 137 17.27 9.34 -3.72
C ALA A 137 15.84 9.49 -3.16
N ARG A 138 14.82 9.17 -3.97
CA ARG A 138 13.40 9.21 -3.52
C ARG A 138 13.12 8.23 -2.37
N ALA A 139 13.87 7.13 -2.29
CA ALA A 139 13.83 6.19 -1.16
C ALA A 139 14.16 6.86 0.20
N GLU A 140 14.91 7.96 0.20
CA GLU A 140 15.31 8.66 1.43
C GLU A 140 14.16 9.43 2.09
N ARG A 141 12.97 9.48 1.46
CA ARG A 141 11.75 10.01 2.10
C ARG A 141 11.37 9.22 3.36
N GLY A 142 11.85 7.98 3.53
CA GLY A 142 11.53 7.15 4.70
C GLY A 142 10.04 6.85 4.80
N ILE A 143 9.51 6.85 6.02
CA ILE A 143 8.08 6.78 6.31
C ILE A 143 7.60 8.22 6.48
N PHE A 144 6.87 8.75 5.50
CA PHE A 144 6.57 10.18 5.41
C PHE A 144 5.10 10.48 5.25
N CYS A 145 4.79 11.77 5.37
CA CYS A 145 3.45 12.33 5.38
C CYS A 145 2.56 11.69 4.31
N ASP A 146 2.97 11.76 3.05
CA ASP A 146 2.08 11.37 1.97
C ASP A 146 1.89 9.86 1.85
N PHE A 147 2.93 9.08 2.15
CA PHE A 147 2.76 7.62 2.26
C PHE A 147 1.73 7.27 3.34
N CYS A 148 1.89 7.78 4.56
CA CYS A 148 0.95 7.46 5.63
C CYS A 148 -0.45 7.96 5.31
N HIS A 149 -0.57 9.19 4.80
CA HIS A 149 -1.86 9.83 4.51
C HIS A 149 -2.56 9.31 3.25
N THR A 150 -1.96 8.36 2.51
CA THR A 150 -2.61 7.65 1.39
C THR A 150 -3.02 6.22 1.74
N LEU A 151 -2.79 5.76 2.97
CA LEU A 151 -3.22 4.43 3.41
C LEU A 151 -4.74 4.35 3.55
N ASP A 152 -5.35 3.37 2.89
CA ASP A 152 -6.81 3.14 2.89
C ASP A 152 -7.24 2.03 3.85
N HIS A 153 -6.61 0.86 3.77
CA HIS A 153 -6.89 -0.28 4.63
C HIS A 153 -5.71 -1.26 4.68
N PHE A 154 -5.91 -2.36 5.41
CA PHE A 154 -4.96 -3.47 5.54
C PHE A 154 -5.63 -4.77 5.11
N VAL A 155 -4.85 -5.75 4.66
CA VAL A 155 -5.36 -7.04 4.19
C VAL A 155 -5.64 -7.99 5.35
N ASN A 156 -4.80 -7.98 6.38
CA ASN A 156 -4.86 -8.86 7.53
C ASN A 156 -5.36 -8.12 8.79
N ASP A 157 -5.88 -8.90 9.74
CA ASP A 157 -6.35 -8.43 11.06
C ASP A 157 -5.80 -9.36 12.16
N PRO A 158 -4.80 -8.95 12.95
CA PRO A 158 -4.07 -7.67 12.84
C PRO A 158 -3.14 -7.63 11.61
N PRO A 159 -2.79 -6.45 11.08
CA PRO A 159 -1.81 -6.34 10.00
C PRO A 159 -0.41 -6.70 10.49
N PHE A 160 0.43 -7.19 9.59
CA PHE A 160 1.82 -7.57 9.85
C PHE A 160 2.64 -7.51 8.55
N ASN A 161 3.96 -7.37 8.66
CA ASN A 161 4.89 -7.35 7.51
C ASN A 161 4.45 -6.47 6.34
N HIS A 162 4.58 -5.15 6.49
CA HIS A 162 4.31 -4.15 5.44
C HIS A 162 2.93 -4.28 4.77
N ASP A 163 1.95 -4.81 5.52
CA ASP A 163 0.56 -4.95 5.09
C ASP A 163 -0.14 -3.59 5.09
N TYR A 164 0.00 -2.86 4.00
CA TYR A 164 -0.66 -1.59 3.76
C TYR A 164 -1.20 -1.52 2.33
N ILE A 165 -2.41 -0.98 2.18
CA ILE A 165 -2.98 -0.64 0.89
C ILE A 165 -2.95 0.87 0.72
N SER A 166 -2.20 1.33 -0.29
CA SER A 166 -2.07 2.75 -0.61
C SER A 166 -2.97 3.10 -1.78
N HIS A 167 -3.68 4.22 -1.67
CA HIS A 167 -4.48 4.80 -2.75
C HIS A 167 -3.71 5.84 -3.56
N ALA A 168 -2.38 5.92 -3.44
CA ALA A 168 -1.60 6.90 -4.17
C ALA A 168 -1.74 6.73 -5.70
N THR A 169 -1.93 7.83 -6.43
CA THR A 169 -2.07 7.89 -7.89
C THR A 169 -1.25 9.04 -8.50
N ALA A 170 -1.31 9.21 -9.82
CA ALA A 170 -0.59 10.29 -10.49
C ALA A 170 -1.16 11.69 -10.21
N ASP A 171 -2.41 11.76 -9.72
CA ASP A 171 -3.08 13.00 -9.35
C ASP A 171 -2.84 13.29 -7.86
N VAL A 172 -3.14 14.52 -7.41
CA VAL A 172 -3.06 14.85 -5.98
C VAL A 172 -4.15 14.08 -5.24
N ASP A 173 -3.76 13.01 -4.54
CA ASP A 173 -4.71 12.15 -3.85
C ASP A 173 -5.35 12.81 -2.63
N SER A 174 -6.58 12.38 -2.34
CA SER A 174 -7.21 12.60 -1.04
C SER A 174 -6.30 12.15 0.10
N LYS A 175 -6.14 13.02 1.10
CA LYS A 175 -5.36 12.71 2.30
C LYS A 175 -6.29 12.27 3.42
N ARG A 176 -5.95 11.14 4.05
CA ARG A 176 -6.76 10.48 5.07
C ARG A 176 -6.30 10.85 6.47
N GLY A 177 -7.23 10.94 7.43
CA GLY A 177 -6.90 11.26 8.83
C GLY A 177 -8.06 11.00 9.77
N ASP A 178 -7.85 11.25 11.06
CA ASP A 178 -8.82 11.08 12.15
C ASP A 178 -9.66 12.33 12.46
N LEU A 179 -9.43 13.42 11.73
CA LEU A 179 -10.16 14.67 11.95
C LEU A 179 -11.54 14.60 11.30
N GLU A 180 -12.59 14.83 12.08
CA GLU A 180 -13.97 14.98 11.63
C GLU A 180 -14.14 16.27 10.79
N ASP A 181 -14.89 16.17 9.67
CA ASP A 181 -15.12 17.24 8.69
C ASP A 181 -13.85 18.03 8.28
N PRO A 182 -12.78 17.34 7.85
CA PRO A 182 -11.54 17.99 7.51
C PRO A 182 -11.70 18.83 6.24
N TRP A 183 -10.91 19.90 6.13
CA TRP A 183 -10.85 20.73 4.93
C TRP A 183 -9.41 21.14 4.63
N SER A 184 -9.05 21.10 3.34
CA SER A 184 -7.74 21.56 2.84
C SER A 184 -7.93 22.33 1.53
N PRO A 185 -7.16 23.41 1.30
CA PRO A 185 -7.18 24.14 0.04
C PRO A 185 -6.37 23.47 -1.08
N HIS A 186 -5.58 22.42 -0.79
CA HIS A 186 -4.62 21.80 -1.73
C HIS A 186 -5.04 20.40 -2.18
N HIS A 187 -5.58 19.60 -1.28
CA HIS A 187 -5.96 18.21 -1.53
C HIS A 187 -7.35 17.95 -0.94
N GLU A 188 -8.05 16.97 -1.48
CA GLU A 188 -9.25 16.44 -0.83
C GLU A 188 -8.89 15.77 0.50
N THR A 189 -9.86 15.65 1.39
CA THR A 189 -9.68 15.12 2.74
C THR A 189 -10.72 14.06 3.03
N ILE A 190 -10.28 12.95 3.60
CA ILE A 190 -11.14 11.80 3.93
C ILE A 190 -10.93 11.46 5.41
N GLU A 191 -12.01 11.39 6.18
CA GLU A 191 -11.98 10.79 7.51
C GLU A 191 -11.78 9.27 7.38
N SER A 192 -10.87 8.70 8.17
CA SER A 192 -10.50 7.29 8.07
C SER A 192 -10.22 6.68 9.43
N ASP A 193 -10.89 5.55 9.70
CA ASP A 193 -10.72 4.76 10.92
C ASP A 193 -9.30 4.17 11.06
N VAL A 194 -8.55 4.08 9.97
CA VAL A 194 -7.14 3.66 9.99
C VAL A 194 -6.31 4.53 10.93
N PHE A 195 -6.64 5.82 11.08
CA PHE A 195 -5.89 6.77 11.90
C PHE A 195 -6.29 6.79 13.37
N VAL A 196 -7.37 6.10 13.74
CA VAL A 196 -7.76 5.90 15.16
C VAL A 196 -7.36 4.52 15.67
N SER A 197 -7.09 3.56 14.78
CA SER A 197 -6.64 2.21 15.14
C SER A 197 -5.12 2.15 15.38
N THR A 198 -4.70 1.21 16.23
CA THR A 198 -3.27 0.82 16.36
C THR A 198 -2.76 0.04 15.16
N ASP A 199 -3.64 -0.43 14.27
CA ASP A 199 -3.31 -1.28 13.13
C ASP A 199 -2.38 -0.58 12.13
N ILE A 200 -2.50 0.73 11.98
CA ILE A 200 -1.56 1.53 11.18
C ILE A 200 -0.12 1.44 11.66
N CYS A 201 0.08 1.20 12.96
CA CYS A 201 1.42 0.97 13.51
C CYS A 201 1.84 -0.48 13.28
N ALA A 202 0.90 -1.42 13.43
CA ALA A 202 1.16 -2.86 13.30
C ALA A 202 1.59 -3.26 11.88
N THR A 203 1.20 -2.51 10.84
CA THR A 203 1.70 -2.73 9.47
C THR A 203 3.23 -2.85 9.39
N CYS A 204 3.97 -2.07 10.19
CA CYS A 204 5.44 -2.14 10.26
C CYS A 204 5.99 -2.69 11.58
N HIS A 205 5.22 -2.62 12.67
CA HIS A 205 5.66 -3.00 14.02
C HIS A 205 5.15 -4.36 14.50
N ASN A 206 4.34 -5.04 13.70
CA ASN A 206 4.02 -6.45 13.87
C ASN A 206 4.80 -7.21 12.79
N GLU A 207 6.04 -7.61 13.11
CA GLU A 207 6.93 -8.30 12.18
C GLU A 207 6.90 -9.81 12.47
N GLN A 208 6.86 -10.58 11.40
CA GLN A 208 6.99 -12.02 11.40
C GLN A 208 8.11 -12.39 10.43
N ASN A 209 9.15 -13.02 10.94
CA ASN A 209 10.29 -13.36 10.10
C ASN A 209 9.98 -14.54 9.15
N PRO A 210 10.85 -14.84 8.16
CA PRO A 210 10.64 -15.94 7.21
C PRO A 210 10.55 -17.36 7.81
N TYR A 211 10.73 -17.51 9.12
CA TYR A 211 10.59 -18.77 9.86
C TYR A 211 9.29 -18.85 10.67
N GLY A 212 8.41 -17.84 10.56
CA GLY A 212 7.11 -17.82 11.21
C GLY A 212 7.16 -17.47 12.69
N VAL A 213 8.21 -16.73 13.11
CA VAL A 213 8.37 -16.21 14.48
C VAL A 213 8.13 -14.72 14.47
#